data_AF-A0A7C5FIN1-F1
#
_entry.id   AF-A0A7C5FIN1-F1
#
_cell.length_a   1.000
_cell.length_b   1.000
_cell.length_c   1.000
_cell.angle_alpha   90.00
_cell.angle_beta   90.00
_cell.angle_gamma   90.00
#
_symmetry.space_group_name_H-M   'P 1'
#
loop_
_entity.id
_entity.type
_entity.pdbx_description
1 polymer ?
#
loop_
_entity_poly.entity_id
_entity_poly.type
_entity_poly.pdbx_seq_one_letter_code
_entity_poly.pdbx_strand_id
1 'polypeptide(L)'
;MRIIDLHEDFGISSSTENTFTETTQSSITTLKKYGDTTIFSAIYPFHRVWSKTIEAFTKNGKPMDFTWVPDQIAVSHQANFYSLLKHKNIVNFVLKKGDLKGENTKFLISIEGADTLADPTDVYSLFDLECDA
;
A
#
# COMPACT_ATOMS: atom_id res chain seq x y z
N MET A 1 6.48 -16.60 16.91
CA MET A 1 5.73 -17.16 15.76
C MET A 1 5.95 -16.23 14.59
N ARG A 2 6.26 -16.73 13.40
CA ARG A 2 6.40 -15.88 12.21
C ARG A 2 5.04 -15.68 11.56
N ILE A 3 4.69 -14.44 11.23
CA ILE A 3 3.49 -14.09 10.48
C ILE A 3 3.91 -13.49 9.14
N ILE A 4 3.26 -13.94 8.08
CA ILE A 4 3.42 -13.37 6.74
C ILE A 4 2.02 -13.05 6.24
N ASP A 5 1.72 -11.76 6.10
CA ASP A 5 0.53 -11.28 5.43
C ASP A 5 0.89 -10.92 3.98
N LEU A 6 0.12 -11.46 3.03
CA LEU A 6 0.39 -11.31 1.61
C LEU A 6 -0.28 -10.07 0.99
N HIS A 7 -1.07 -9.31 1.75
CA HIS A 7 -1.67 -8.08 1.25
C HIS A 7 -2.23 -7.17 2.36
N GLU A 8 -1.69 -5.95 2.48
CA GLU A 8 -2.14 -4.94 3.44
C GLU A 8 -2.13 -3.53 2.82
N ASP A 9 -3.24 -2.81 2.92
CA ASP A 9 -3.51 -1.50 2.31
C ASP A 9 -2.89 -0.28 3.03
N PHE A 10 -1.73 -0.45 3.70
CA PHE A 10 -1.12 0.60 4.52
C PHE A 10 -0.88 1.92 3.79
N GLY A 11 -0.49 1.84 2.51
CA GLY A 11 -0.23 3.01 1.68
C GLY A 11 -1.48 3.87 1.58
N ILE A 12 -2.56 3.33 1.02
CA ILE A 12 -3.80 4.07 0.84
C ILE A 12 -4.47 4.42 2.17
N SER A 13 -4.47 3.50 3.15
CA SER A 13 -5.04 3.74 4.47
C SER A 13 -4.33 4.88 5.22
N SER A 14 -3.03 5.12 4.97
CA SER A 14 -2.31 6.26 5.58
C SER A 14 -2.89 7.63 5.20
N SER A 15 -3.67 7.71 4.12
CA SER A 15 -4.31 8.95 3.68
C SER A 15 -5.56 9.31 4.49
N THR A 16 -6.17 8.34 5.17
CA THR A 16 -7.46 8.52 5.88
C THR A 16 -7.44 8.04 7.33
N GLU A 17 -6.46 7.22 7.72
CA GLU A 17 -6.40 6.57 9.04
C GLU A 17 -5.02 6.73 9.69
N ASN A 18 -4.97 6.55 11.02
CA ASN A 18 -3.72 6.56 11.76
C ASN A 18 -3.06 5.17 11.77
N THR A 19 -2.38 4.85 10.68
CA THR A 19 -1.68 3.56 10.49
C THR A 19 -0.56 3.29 11.50
N PHE A 20 -0.17 4.26 12.34
CA PHE A 20 0.84 4.06 13.38
C PHE A 20 0.28 3.35 14.62
N THR A 21 -0.88 3.79 15.12
CA THR A 21 -1.39 3.36 16.43
C THR A 21 -2.82 2.84 16.40
N GLU A 22 -3.71 3.41 15.58
CA GLU A 22 -5.15 3.15 15.63
C GLU A 22 -5.77 3.15 14.23
N THR A 23 -6.22 1.98 13.80
CA THR A 23 -6.93 1.78 12.53
C THR A 23 -8.05 0.78 12.71
N THR A 24 -8.87 0.65 11.67
CA THR A 24 -10.00 -0.27 11.63
C THR A 24 -9.57 -1.74 11.46
N GLN A 25 -8.37 -1.98 10.91
CA GLN A 25 -7.87 -3.32 10.56
C GLN A 25 -6.49 -3.63 11.19
N SER A 26 -5.44 -2.89 10.81
CA SER A 26 -4.05 -3.16 11.23
C SER A 26 -3.23 -1.86 11.38
N SER A 27 -2.30 -1.84 12.33
CA SER A 27 -1.42 -0.69 12.59
C SER A 27 0.02 -1.15 12.86
N ILE A 28 1.01 -0.29 12.63
CA ILE A 28 2.43 -0.62 12.88
C ILE A 28 2.63 -1.09 14.32
N THR A 29 1.98 -0.44 15.28
CA THR A 29 2.05 -0.83 16.69
C THR A 29 1.48 -2.23 16.92
N THR A 30 0.39 -2.59 16.25
CA THR A 30 -0.20 -3.93 16.33
C THR A 30 0.71 -4.97 15.69
N LEU A 31 1.27 -4.70 14.51
CA LEU A 31 2.19 -5.61 13.80
C LEU A 31 3.46 -5.90 14.62
N LYS A 32 3.97 -4.89 15.34
CA LYS A 32 5.15 -5.03 16.23
C LYS A 32 4.91 -5.98 17.41
N LYS A 33 3.67 -6.15 17.87
CA LYS A 33 3.34 -7.08 18.99
C LYS A 33 3.59 -8.54 18.65
N TYR A 34 3.59 -8.90 17.36
CA TYR A 34 3.82 -10.27 16.89
C TYR A 34 5.31 -10.61 16.70
N GLY A 35 6.21 -9.62 16.78
CA GLY A 35 7.67 -9.81 16.65
C GLY A 35 8.11 -9.98 15.19
N ASP A 36 8.13 -11.22 14.70
CA ASP A 36 8.56 -11.56 13.32
C ASP A 36 7.37 -11.52 12.35
N THR A 37 7.04 -10.32 11.90
CA THR A 37 5.90 -10.06 11.00
C THR A 37 6.40 -9.50 9.70
N THR A 38 6.02 -10.10 8.57
CA THR A 38 6.23 -9.53 7.25
C THR A 38 4.88 -9.26 6.62
N ILE A 39 4.69 -8.06 6.09
CA ILE A 39 3.50 -7.71 5.29
C ILE A 39 3.93 -7.34 3.88
N PHE A 40 3.08 -7.67 2.91
CA PHE A 40 3.12 -7.10 1.58
C PHE A 40 2.28 -5.83 1.63
N SER A 41 2.96 -4.70 1.73
CA SER A 41 2.35 -3.40 1.86
C SER A 41 2.04 -2.87 0.46
N ALA A 42 0.76 -2.82 0.11
CA ALA A 42 0.32 -2.50 -1.24
C ALA A 42 0.31 -0.98 -1.49
N ILE A 43 0.89 -0.57 -2.61
CA ILE A 43 0.58 0.69 -3.28
C ILE A 43 -0.64 0.45 -4.14
N TYR A 44 -1.75 1.11 -3.79
CA TYR A 44 -2.99 1.05 -4.56
C TYR A 44 -3.06 2.23 -5.53
N PRO A 45 -2.91 2.01 -6.85
CA PRO A 45 -2.63 3.08 -7.81
C PRO A 45 -3.90 3.78 -8.31
N PHE A 46 -4.98 3.78 -7.53
CA PHE A 46 -6.26 4.37 -7.92
C PHE A 46 -6.73 5.42 -6.93
N HIS A 47 -7.45 6.42 -7.42
CA HIS A 47 -8.24 7.30 -6.58
C HIS A 47 -9.72 7.23 -6.94
N ARG A 48 -10.54 7.63 -5.97
CA ARG A 48 -11.99 7.57 -6.05
C ARG A 48 -12.53 8.83 -6.73
N VAL A 49 -13.28 8.68 -7.81
CA VAL A 49 -13.94 9.77 -8.53
C VAL A 49 -15.44 9.57 -8.62
N TRP A 50 -16.19 10.67 -8.63
CA TRP A 50 -17.63 10.65 -8.87
C TRP A 50 -17.93 10.12 -10.27
N SER A 51 -18.76 9.09 -10.36
CA SER A 51 -19.17 8.55 -11.66
C SER A 51 -20.13 9.52 -12.35
N LYS A 52 -19.87 9.85 -13.63
CA LYS A 52 -20.75 10.68 -14.46
C LYS A 52 -21.88 9.90 -15.14
N THR A 53 -21.81 8.56 -15.16
CA THR A 53 -22.79 7.71 -15.84
C THR A 53 -23.84 7.20 -14.87
N ILE A 54 -25.06 7.71 -14.99
CA ILE A 54 -26.26 7.36 -14.18
C ILE A 54 -26.52 5.83 -14.18
N GLU A 55 -26.15 5.11 -15.25
CA GLU A 55 -26.33 3.65 -15.34
C GLU A 55 -25.41 2.86 -14.38
N ALA A 56 -24.26 3.42 -13.98
CA ALA A 56 -23.36 2.81 -13.01
C ALA A 56 -23.85 2.93 -11.54
N PHE A 57 -24.91 3.72 -11.30
CA PHE A 57 -25.46 3.94 -9.96
C PHE A 57 -26.35 2.79 -9.47
N THR A 58 -26.44 1.66 -10.16
CA THR A 58 -27.23 0.53 -9.65
C THR A 58 -26.58 -0.81 -9.96
N LYS A 59 -25.58 -1.22 -9.16
CA LYS A 59 -25.34 -2.64 -8.98
C LYS A 59 -26.35 -3.15 -7.95
N ASN A 60 -27.33 -3.94 -8.39
CA ASN A 60 -28.43 -4.46 -7.56
C ASN A 60 -29.36 -3.37 -6.96
N GLY A 61 -29.57 -2.25 -7.66
CA GLY A 61 -30.51 -1.20 -7.21
C GLY A 61 -29.98 -0.31 -6.07
N LYS A 62 -28.69 -0.39 -5.73
CA LYS A 62 -28.04 0.52 -4.77
C LYS A 62 -27.13 1.53 -5.50
N PRO A 63 -27.25 2.84 -5.20
CA PRO A 63 -26.30 3.86 -5.62
C PRO A 63 -24.86 3.41 -5.36
N MET A 64 -24.05 3.29 -6.41
CA MET A 64 -22.60 3.39 -6.26
C MET A 64 -22.21 4.81 -6.59
N ASP A 65 -21.82 5.54 -5.55
CA ASP A 65 -21.53 6.96 -5.63
C ASP A 65 -20.20 7.27 -6.34
N PHE A 66 -19.35 6.26 -6.59
CA PHE A 66 -17.98 6.47 -7.07
C PHE A 66 -17.43 5.30 -7.91
N THR A 67 -16.43 5.61 -8.74
CA THR A 67 -15.55 4.63 -9.43
C THR A 67 -14.09 4.88 -9.07
N TRP A 68 -13.23 3.87 -9.27
CA TRP A 68 -11.79 3.97 -9.13
C TRP A 68 -11.15 4.23 -10.49
N VAL A 69 -10.22 5.17 -10.56
CA VAL A 69 -9.47 5.48 -11.78
C VAL A 69 -7.97 5.51 -11.48
N PRO A 70 -7.11 4.99 -12.39
CA PRO A 70 -5.67 5.01 -12.22
C PRO A 70 -5.15 6.44 -11.99
N ASP A 71 -4.23 6.61 -11.04
CA ASP A 71 -3.65 7.91 -10.70
C ASP A 71 -2.23 7.82 -10.13
N GLN A 72 -1.31 8.39 -10.89
CA GLN A 72 0.10 8.47 -10.53
C GLN A 72 0.36 9.34 -9.29
N ILE A 73 -0.51 10.31 -9.00
CA ILE A 73 -0.41 11.13 -7.79
C ILE A 73 -0.73 10.26 -6.56
N ALA A 74 -1.73 9.38 -6.64
CA ALA A 74 -2.03 8.42 -5.58
C ALA A 74 -0.84 7.48 -5.30
N VAL A 75 -0.17 6.98 -6.34
CA VAL A 75 1.07 6.21 -6.22
C VAL A 75 2.15 7.03 -5.51
N SER A 76 2.37 8.27 -5.96
CA SER A 76 3.43 9.15 -5.43
C SER A 76 3.21 9.50 -3.95
N HIS A 77 1.97 9.73 -3.53
CA HIS A 77 1.65 10.00 -2.12
C HIS A 77 1.95 8.80 -1.21
N GLN A 78 1.59 7.59 -1.64
CA GLN A 78 1.85 6.37 -0.89
C GLN A 78 3.34 6.06 -0.82
N ALA A 79 4.06 6.28 -1.91
CA ALA A 79 5.51 6.14 -1.95
C ALA A 79 6.23 7.12 -1.01
N ASN A 80 5.76 8.38 -0.94
CA ASN A 80 6.26 9.35 0.04
C ASN A 80 6.03 8.91 1.49
N PHE A 81 4.88 8.30 1.78
CA PHE A 81 4.61 7.72 3.10
C PHE A 81 5.63 6.63 3.44
N TYR A 82 5.89 5.67 2.55
CA TYR A 82 6.89 4.63 2.77
C TYR A 82 8.31 5.18 2.90
N SER A 83 8.68 6.15 2.06
CA SER A 83 9.96 6.86 2.16
C SER A 83 10.15 7.50 3.53
N LEU A 84 9.10 8.14 4.07
CA LEU A 84 9.13 8.70 5.43
C LEU A 84 9.33 7.61 6.50
N LEU A 85 8.60 6.49 6.42
CA LEU A 85 8.77 5.37 7.36
C LEU A 85 10.21 4.84 7.36
N LYS A 86 10.80 4.73 6.17
CA LYS A 86 12.18 4.28 5.98
C LYS A 86 13.17 5.28 6.57
N HIS A 87 13.08 6.56 6.21
CA HIS A 87 13.98 7.61 6.71
C HIS A 87 13.94 7.75 8.23
N LYS A 88 12.81 7.42 8.86
CA LYS A 88 12.63 7.43 10.31
C LYS A 88 12.92 6.09 10.99
N ASN A 89 13.34 5.06 10.24
CA ASN A 89 13.59 3.70 10.72
C ASN A 89 12.42 3.12 11.53
N ILE A 90 11.17 3.37 11.09
CA ILE A 90 9.97 2.95 11.83
C ILE A 90 9.70 1.45 11.64
N VAL A 91 10.00 0.93 10.44
CA VAL A 91 9.87 -0.46 10.03
C VAL A 91 11.09 -0.87 9.18
N ASN A 92 11.29 -2.17 9.00
CA ASN A 92 12.33 -2.70 8.14
C ASN A 92 11.77 -2.96 6.74
N PHE A 93 12.39 -2.41 5.71
CA PHE A 93 12.00 -2.71 4.33
C PHE A 93 12.70 -3.99 3.83
N VAL A 94 11.98 -4.80 3.07
CA VAL A 94 12.50 -6.02 2.45
C VAL A 94 12.86 -5.70 1.01
N LEU A 95 14.16 -5.64 0.71
CA LEU A 95 14.70 -5.39 -0.65
C LEU A 95 15.43 -6.61 -1.19
N LYS A 96 15.82 -7.52 -0.30
CA LYS A 96 16.49 -8.76 -0.63
C LYS A 96 16.11 -9.82 0.39
N LYS A 97 16.30 -11.09 0.00
CA LYS A 97 16.07 -12.26 0.86
C LYS A 97 16.72 -12.17 2.25
N GLY A 98 17.86 -11.49 2.36
CA GLY A 98 18.56 -11.30 3.64
C GLY A 98 17.77 -10.49 4.67
N ASP A 99 16.90 -9.58 4.22
CA ASP A 99 16.14 -8.67 5.08
C ASP A 99 14.98 -9.38 5.78
N LEU A 100 14.58 -10.57 5.28
CA LEU A 100 13.61 -11.46 5.92
C LEU A 100 14.13 -12.12 7.21
N LYS A 101 15.38 -11.90 7.60
CA LYS A 101 15.96 -12.42 8.85
C LYS A 101 15.63 -11.51 10.05
N GLY A 102 15.65 -12.07 11.27
CA GLY A 102 15.40 -11.34 12.53
C GLY A 102 13.93 -11.19 12.91
N GLU A 103 13.66 -10.83 14.16
CA GLU A 103 12.32 -10.69 14.74
C GLU A 103 11.86 -9.23 14.73
N ASN A 104 11.59 -8.70 13.53
CA ASN A 104 11.14 -7.32 13.33
C ASN A 104 9.88 -7.27 12.47
N THR A 105 9.16 -6.15 12.52
CA THR A 105 8.12 -5.82 11.54
C THR A 105 8.75 -5.40 10.22
N LYS A 106 8.37 -6.09 9.14
CA LYS A 106 8.97 -5.98 7.82
C LYS A 106 7.93 -5.65 6.77
N PHE A 107 8.25 -4.70 5.92
CA PHE A 107 7.40 -4.22 4.84
C PHE A 107 8.07 -4.60 3.52
N LEU A 108 7.42 -5.46 2.75
CA LEU A 108 7.74 -5.66 1.34
C LEU A 108 6.77 -4.79 0.55
N ILE A 109 7.27 -3.84 -0.22
CA ILE A 109 6.39 -2.95 -0.99
C ILE A 109 6.00 -3.64 -2.29
N SER A 110 4.70 -3.66 -2.54
CA SER A 110 4.08 -4.28 -3.73
C SER A 110 3.15 -3.27 -4.39
N ILE A 111 2.82 -3.47 -5.66
CA ILE A 111 1.83 -2.66 -6.38
C ILE A 111 0.58 -3.50 -6.67
N GLU A 112 -0.60 -3.00 -6.30
CA GLU A 112 -1.88 -3.65 -6.60
C GLU A 112 -2.49 -3.07 -7.88
N GLY A 113 -2.11 -3.65 -9.02
CA GLY A 113 -2.52 -3.17 -10.33
C GLY A 113 -1.40 -2.41 -11.04
N ALA A 114 -1.29 -2.59 -12.35
CA ALA A 114 -0.26 -1.99 -13.18
C ALA A 114 -0.81 -0.88 -14.07
N ASP A 115 -2.06 -0.46 -13.85
CA ASP A 115 -2.82 0.44 -14.71
C ASP A 115 -2.21 1.85 -14.79
N THR A 116 -1.39 2.24 -13.82
CA THR A 116 -0.62 3.49 -13.84
C THR A 116 0.75 3.36 -14.52
N LEU A 117 1.20 2.15 -14.83
CA LEU A 117 2.44 1.89 -15.55
C LEU A 117 2.15 1.89 -17.05
N ALA A 118 2.25 3.07 -17.67
CA ALA A 118 1.94 3.27 -19.08
C ALA A 118 3.13 2.91 -19.98
N ASP A 119 4.35 2.99 -19.47
CA ASP A 119 5.59 2.62 -20.13
C ASP A 119 6.34 1.54 -19.31
N PRO A 120 6.98 0.53 -19.94
CA PRO A 120 7.78 -0.46 -19.21
C PRO A 120 8.87 0.13 -18.32
N THR A 121 9.34 1.36 -18.61
CA THR A 121 10.32 2.07 -17.79
C THR A 121 9.72 2.69 -16.53
N ASP A 122 8.39 2.81 -16.42
CA ASP A 122 7.72 3.30 -15.22
C ASP A 122 7.98 2.39 -14.02
N VAL A 123 8.27 1.11 -14.26
CA VAL A 123 8.70 0.18 -13.20
C VAL A 123 9.97 0.65 -12.50
N TYR A 124 10.87 1.35 -13.19
CA TYR A 124 12.09 1.90 -12.59
C TYR A 124 11.79 3.05 -11.63
N SER A 125 10.73 3.81 -11.85
CA SER A 125 10.28 4.80 -10.88
C SER A 125 9.81 4.14 -9.57
N LEU A 126 9.30 2.91 -9.64
CA LEU A 126 8.97 2.11 -8.45
C LEU A 126 10.23 1.58 -7.76
N PHE A 127 11.29 1.24 -8.50
CA PHE A 127 12.59 0.82 -7.93
C PHE A 127 13.34 1.97 -7.25
N ASP A 128 13.23 3.20 -7.75
CA ASP A 128 13.74 4.40 -7.06
C ASP A 128 12.95 4.69 -5.77
N LEU A 129 11.70 4.20 -5.72
CA LEU A 129 10.87 4.12 -4.50
C LEU A 129 11.07 2.81 -3.72
N GLU A 130 11.95 1.91 -4.21
CA GLU A 130 12.29 0.59 -3.68
C GLU A 130 11.11 -0.41 -3.55
N CYS A 131 10.19 -0.42 -4.51
CA CYS A 131 9.15 -1.43 -4.62
C CYS A 131 9.66 -2.64 -5.44
N ASP A 132 9.37 -3.87 -5.00
CA ASP A 132 9.58 -5.06 -5.82
C ASP A 132 8.37 -5.21 -6.77
N ALA A 133 8.62 -5.17 -8.08
CA ALA A 133 7.62 -5.36 -9.14
C ALA A 133 7.61 -6.80 -9.68
#